data_AF-A0A8S3FGU1-F1
#
_entry.id   AF-A0A8S3FGU1-F1
#
_cell.length_a   1.000
_cell.length_b   1.000
_cell.length_c   1.000
_cell.angle_alpha   90.00
_cell.angle_beta   90.00
_cell.angle_gamma   90.00
#
_symmetry.space_group_name_H-M   'P 1'
#
loop_
_entity.id
_entity.type
_entity.pdbx_description
1 polymer ?
#
loop_
_entity_poly.entity_id
_entity_poly.type
_entity_poly.pdbx_seq_one_letter_code
_entity_poly.pdbx_strand_id
1 'polypeptide(L)'
;MELNHFPYDVQELSISLTTPLTINDIYFVENKQKPSGVNRTVFSDQQSWHLYEHVEFSFEQHREEYSLNYDQIHPVLSCTCHVGRKCGYYI
;
A
#
# COMPACT_ATOMS: atom_id res chain seq x y z
N MET A 1 10.67 -6.51 0.15
CA MET A 1 10.75 -7.07 -1.21
C MET A 1 11.01 -8.55 -1.06
N GLU A 2 10.13 -9.38 -1.61
CA GLU A 2 10.07 -10.83 -1.40
C GLU A 2 10.61 -11.58 -2.62
N LEU A 3 11.74 -12.28 -2.52
CA LEU A 3 12.49 -12.76 -3.70
C LEU A 3 12.47 -14.29 -3.89
N ASN A 4 11.73 -15.02 -3.06
CA ASN A 4 11.72 -16.48 -3.08
C ASN A 4 11.24 -17.09 -4.42
N HIS A 5 10.49 -16.33 -5.23
CA HIS A 5 9.94 -16.78 -6.51
C HIS A 5 10.56 -16.09 -7.73
N PHE A 6 11.72 -15.45 -7.58
CA PHE A 6 12.38 -14.75 -8.69
C PHE A 6 12.62 -15.67 -9.91
N PRO A 7 12.38 -15.22 -11.16
CA PRO A 7 11.88 -13.91 -11.59
C PRO A 7 10.35 -13.84 -11.76
N TYR A 8 9.61 -14.83 -11.24
CA TYR A 8 8.15 -14.94 -11.31
C TYR A 8 7.48 -14.35 -10.06
N ASP A 9 8.07 -13.32 -9.48
CA ASP A 9 7.62 -12.67 -8.25
C ASP A 9 6.58 -11.55 -8.51
N VAL A 10 5.68 -11.40 -7.55
CA VAL A 10 4.79 -10.24 -7.41
C VAL A 10 5.17 -9.51 -6.13
N GLN A 11 5.33 -8.21 -6.21
CA GLN A 11 5.64 -7.33 -5.08
C GLN A 11 4.46 -6.43 -4.76
N GLU A 12 4.29 -6.14 -3.47
CA GLU A 12 3.32 -5.19 -2.96
C GLU A 12 3.99 -3.84 -2.72
N LEU A 13 3.33 -2.77 -3.17
CA LEU A 13 3.74 -1.39 -2.93
C LEU A 13 2.62 -0.72 -2.13
N SER A 14 2.90 -0.43 -0.86
CA SER A 14 1.91 0.12 0.07
C SER A 14 2.29 1.52 0.51
N ILE A 15 1.30 2.41 0.61
CA ILE A 15 1.40 3.72 1.25
C ILE A 15 0.42 3.71 2.42
N SER A 16 0.91 4.03 3.62
CA SER A 16 0.07 4.12 4.83
C SER A 16 -0.06 5.56 5.28
N LEU A 17 -1.29 5.98 5.56
CA LEU A 17 -1.66 7.28 6.11
C LEU A 17 -2.12 7.12 7.55
N THR A 18 -1.64 8.00 8.43
CA THR A 18 -2.02 8.05 9.85
C THR A 18 -2.15 9.51 10.31
N THR A 19 -2.58 9.69 11.56
CA THR A 19 -2.77 10.99 12.22
C THR A 19 -2.43 10.90 13.71
N PRO A 20 -1.97 11.99 14.35
CA PRO A 20 -1.80 12.04 15.81
C PRO A 20 -3.11 11.92 16.61
N LEU A 21 -4.27 12.06 15.96
CA LEU A 21 -5.57 11.92 16.60
C LEU A 21 -5.92 10.44 16.84
N THR A 22 -6.77 10.17 17.82
CA THR A 22 -7.15 8.79 18.16
C THR A 22 -8.34 8.31 17.33
N ILE A 23 -8.56 6.99 17.30
CA ILE A 23 -9.72 6.36 16.64
C ILE A 23 -11.08 6.84 17.16
N ASN A 24 -11.12 7.43 18.37
CA ASN A 24 -12.35 7.97 18.95
C ASN A 24 -12.68 9.37 18.40
N ASP A 25 -11.66 10.09 17.91
CA ASP A 25 -11.78 11.46 17.44
C ASP A 25 -11.97 11.51 15.91
N ILE A 26 -11.37 10.57 15.18
CA ILE A 26 -11.38 10.56 13.72
C ILE A 26 -11.31 9.14 13.14
N TYR A 27 -11.91 8.97 11.96
CA TYR A 27 -11.81 7.76 11.16
C TYR A 27 -11.52 8.11 9.70
N PHE A 28 -10.72 7.28 9.03
CA PHE A 28 -10.50 7.41 7.59
C PHE A 28 -11.55 6.66 6.81
N VAL A 29 -11.92 7.20 5.65
CA VAL A 29 -12.83 6.56 4.69
C VAL A 29 -12.33 6.72 3.28
N GLU A 30 -12.52 5.67 2.49
CA GLU A 30 -12.35 5.75 1.05
C GLU A 30 -13.51 6.52 0.41
N ASN A 31 -13.20 7.37 -0.56
CA ASN A 31 -14.22 8.01 -1.38
C ASN A 31 -14.75 7.06 -2.46
N LYS A 32 -15.89 6.43 -2.19
CA LYS A 32 -16.55 5.49 -3.12
C LYS A 32 -17.05 6.12 -4.43
N GLN A 33 -17.18 7.45 -4.50
CA GLN A 33 -17.61 8.14 -5.74
C GLN A 33 -16.45 8.38 -6.70
N LYS A 34 -15.21 8.36 -6.19
CA LYS A 34 -13.99 8.57 -6.97
C LYS A 34 -12.98 7.50 -6.56
N PRO A 35 -13.10 6.28 -7.12
CA PRO A 35 -12.19 5.19 -6.78
C PRO A 35 -10.76 5.60 -7.10
N SER A 36 -9.85 5.23 -6.21
CA SER A 36 -8.42 5.43 -6.46
C SER A 36 -7.94 4.53 -7.59
N GLY A 37 -6.93 4.98 -8.32
CA GLY A 37 -6.34 4.22 -9.40
C GLY A 37 -4.85 4.52 -9.52
N VAL A 38 -4.15 3.65 -10.23
CA VAL A 38 -2.72 3.82 -10.52
C VAL A 38 -2.52 4.48 -11.88
N ASN A 39 -1.65 5.49 -11.94
CA ASN A 39 -1.29 6.09 -13.21
C ASN A 39 -0.21 5.25 -13.92
N ARG A 40 -0.65 4.46 -14.89
CA ARG A 40 0.23 3.57 -15.67
C ARG A 40 1.00 4.31 -16.77
N THR A 41 0.54 5.48 -17.23
CA THR A 41 1.15 6.19 -18.37
C THR A 41 2.51 6.79 -18.04
N VAL A 42 2.74 7.14 -16.78
CA VAL A 42 3.99 7.71 -16.27
C VAL A 42 4.86 6.70 -15.54
N PHE A 43 4.47 5.42 -15.52
CA PHE A 43 5.23 4.38 -14.83
C PHE A 43 6.58 4.16 -15.52
N SER A 44 7.67 4.52 -14.85
CA SER A 44 8.98 4.68 -15.49
C SER A 44 9.69 3.35 -15.79
N ASP A 45 9.41 2.28 -15.03
CA ASP A 45 10.08 0.98 -15.16
C ASP A 45 9.17 -0.11 -15.74
N GLN A 46 8.42 0.25 -16.80
CA GLN A 46 7.58 -0.70 -17.53
C GLN A 46 8.38 -1.82 -18.22
N GLN A 47 9.69 -1.68 -18.39
CA GLN A 47 10.51 -2.71 -19.03
C GLN A 47 10.71 -3.90 -18.09
N SER A 48 10.92 -3.65 -16.80
CA SER A 48 11.18 -4.69 -15.80
C SER A 48 9.91 -5.15 -15.09
N TRP A 49 8.89 -4.29 -15.01
CA TRP A 49 7.69 -4.53 -14.20
C TRP A 49 6.39 -4.35 -14.98
N HIS A 50 5.40 -5.14 -14.59
CA HIS A 50 4.00 -5.01 -14.95
C HIS A 50 3.23 -4.47 -13.74
N LEU A 51 2.74 -3.24 -13.86
CA LEU A 51 1.87 -2.62 -12.85
C LEU A 51 0.42 -3.08 -13.06
N TYR A 52 -0.14 -3.78 -12.07
CA TYR A 52 -1.53 -4.22 -12.07
C TYR A 52 -2.49 -3.04 -11.91
N GLU A 53 -3.71 -3.18 -12.44
CA GLU A 53 -4.71 -2.10 -12.51
C GLU A 53 -5.72 -2.19 -11.37
N HIS A 54 -5.22 -2.19 -10.14
CA HIS A 54 -6.04 -2.16 -8.94
C HIS A 54 -5.33 -1.43 -7.81
N VAL A 55 -6.13 -0.97 -6.86
CA VAL A 55 -5.67 -0.45 -5.58
C VAL A 55 -6.53 -1.10 -4.50
N GLU A 56 -5.88 -1.75 -3.55
CA GLU A 56 -6.51 -2.30 -2.37
C GLU A 56 -6.40 -1.31 -1.22
N PHE A 57 -7.44 -1.23 -0.41
CA PHE A 57 -7.46 -0.42 0.81
C PHE A 57 -7.58 -1.32 2.02
N SER A 58 -6.69 -1.16 3.00
CA SER A 58 -6.84 -1.73 4.33
C SER A 58 -7.00 -0.61 5.36
N PHE A 59 -7.85 -0.87 6.36
CA PHE A 59 -7.97 -0.02 7.53
C PHE A 59 -7.46 -0.78 8.74
N GLU A 60 -6.49 -0.18 9.42
CA GLU A 60 -5.79 -0.78 10.53
C GLU A 60 -5.79 0.16 11.73
N GLN A 61 -5.53 -0.39 12.91
CA GLN A 61 -5.39 0.35 14.14
C GLN A 61 -3.94 0.20 14.61
N HIS A 62 -3.25 1.32 14.76
CA HIS A 62 -1.86 1.33 15.21
C HIS A 62 -1.77 1.83 16.64
N ARG A 63 -1.05 1.08 17.47
CA ARG A 63 -0.70 1.43 18.84
C ARG A 63 0.79 1.73 18.90
N GLU A 64 1.17 2.85 19.52
CA GLU A 64 2.59 3.18 19.71
C GLU A 64 3.19 2.36 20.87
N GLU A 65 3.77 1.20 20.56
CA GLU A 65 4.28 0.25 21.57
C GLU A 65 5.43 0.79 22.45
N TYR A 66 6.14 1.83 21.98
CA TYR A 66 7.31 2.40 22.66
C TYR A 66 7.11 3.84 23.15
N SER A 67 5.86 4.32 23.17
CA SER A 67 5.51 5.69 23.58
C SER A 67 4.97 5.72 25.01
N LEU A 68 5.13 6.85 25.69
CA LEU A 68 4.47 7.09 26.99
C LEU A 68 2.94 6.99 26.88
N ASN A 69 2.41 7.19 25.67
CA ASN A 69 1.00 7.13 25.34
C ASN A 69 0.59 5.79 24.70
N TYR A 70 1.17 4.67 25.15
CA TYR A 70 0.93 3.32 24.58
C TYR A 70 -0.54 2.87 24.59
N ASP A 71 -1.43 3.53 25.33
CA ASP A 71 -2.87 3.25 25.31
C ASP A 71 -3.62 3.97 24.18
N GLN A 72 -2.98 4.94 23.52
CA GLN A 72 -3.56 5.63 22.38
C GLN A 72 -3.52 4.75 21.14
N ILE A 73 -4.67 4.65 20.48
CA ILE A 73 -4.86 3.89 19.24
C ILE A 73 -5.17 4.90 18.14
N HIS A 74 -4.39 4.85 17.07
CA HIS A 74 -4.48 5.75 15.94
C HIS A 74 -5.00 5.00 14.70
N PRO A 75 -5.89 5.62 13.90
CA PRO A 75 -6.36 5.00 12.67
C PRO A 75 -5.25 5.01 11.63
N VAL A 76 -5.13 3.93 10.87
CA VAL A 76 -4.23 3.81 9.71
C VAL A 76 -5.05 3.39 8.50
N LEU A 77 -4.88 4.13 7.40
CA LEU A 77 -5.39 3.74 6.09
C LEU A 77 -4.20 3.38 5.20
N SER A 78 -4.11 2.13 4.75
CA SER A 78 -3.12 1.72 3.78
C SER A 78 -3.76 1.56 2.41
N CYS A 79 -3.07 2.06 1.38
CA CYS A 79 -3.40 1.75 -0.01
C CYS A 79 -2.25 0.95 -0.64
N THR A 80 -2.60 -0.16 -1.26
CA THR A 80 -1.64 -1.14 -1.80
C THR A 80 -1.91 -1.38 -3.26
N CYS A 81 -0.85 -1.39 -4.07
CA CYS A 81 -0.89 -1.90 -5.43
C CYS A 81 0.17 -2.98 -5.62
N HIS A 82 0.05 -3.72 -6.72
CA HIS A 82 0.95 -4.83 -7.00
C HIS A 82 1.75 -4.57 -8.28
N VAL A 83 2.99 -5.06 -8.30
CA VAL A 83 3.84 -5.10 -9.48
C VAL A 83 4.37 -6.52 -9.69
N GLY A 84 4.17 -7.06 -10.89
CA GLY A 84 4.73 -8.34 -11.30
C GLY A 84 6.00 -8.14 -12.11
N ARG A 85 7.04 -8.93 -11.88
CA ARG A 85 8.26 -8.86 -12.69
C ARG A 85 8.03 -9.43 -14.09
N LYS A 86 8.58 -8.79 -15.11
CA LYS A 86 8.59 -9.31 -16.48
C LYS A 86 9.76 -10.27 -16.65
N CYS A 87 9.47 -11.57 -16.67
CA CYS A 87 10.49 -12.61 -16.77
C CYS A 87 11.32 -12.56 -18.07
N GLY A 88 10.75 -12.05 -19.18
CA GLY A 88 11.44 -11.96 -20.47
C GLY A 88 12.65 -11.01 -20.52
N TYR A 89 12.91 -10.25 -19.46
CA TYR A 89 14.17 -9.51 -19.29
C TYR A 89 15.29 -10.40 -18.72
N TYR A 90 14.94 -11.49 -18.02
CA TYR A 90 15.86 -12.35 -17.27
C TYR A 90 16.07 -13.74 -17.89
N ILE A 91 15.41 -14.03 -19.02
CA ILE A 91 15.46 -15.29 -19.78
C ILE A 91 15.92 -14.96 -21.19
#